data_AF-A0A2T8I3E3-F1
#
_entry.id   AF-A0A2T8I3E3-F1
#
_cell.length_a   1.000
_cell.length_b   1.000
_cell.length_c   1.000
_cell.angle_alpha   90.00
_cell.angle_beta   90.00
_cell.angle_gamma   90.00
#
_symmetry.space_group_name_H-M   'P 1'
#
loop_
_entity.id
_entity.type
_entity.pdbx_description
1 polymer ?
#
loop_
_entity_poly.entity_id
_entity_poly.type
_entity_poly.pdbx_seq_one_letter_code
_entity_poly.pdbx_strand_id
1 'polypeptide(L)'
;MSKWGSSATQSRGSGASRMVERHLEPSSMWELQPYPLGKETGLPLIPCPDCGMARVIERRSGKDTTENYLRVFFKCPRNSFPKLCGFYNFQRQYLDKLEELGIVAIHKFPLAVDIGDEAEEVADASSGRMVMNMRAGELQIEAKVDNLACKFNLLMSVLVVGLGCVLMYVAGRQ
;
A
#
# COMPACT_ATOMS: atom_id res chain seq x y z
N MET A 1 4.31 -66.90 56.11
CA MET A 1 4.78 -65.55 56.49
C MET A 1 4.16 -64.52 55.56
N SER A 2 3.35 -63.63 56.16
CA SER A 2 3.12 -62.21 55.80
C SER A 2 2.28 -61.80 54.56
N LYS A 3 1.04 -61.36 54.88
CA LYS A 3 0.33 -60.09 54.48
C LYS A 3 0.04 -59.82 52.98
N TRP A 4 -1.24 -59.78 52.55
CA TRP A 4 -2.16 -58.61 52.50
C TRP A 4 -1.57 -57.44 51.67
N GLY A 5 -2.19 -56.88 50.64
CA GLY A 5 -3.55 -56.88 50.08
C GLY A 5 -3.76 -55.55 49.32
N SER A 6 -4.85 -55.44 48.53
CA SER A 6 -5.45 -54.17 48.04
C SER A 6 -4.72 -53.52 46.84
N SER A 7 -5.33 -52.89 45.84
CA SER A 7 -6.69 -52.48 45.53
C SER A 7 -6.74 -52.03 44.05
N ALA A 8 -7.97 -51.94 43.53
CA ALA A 8 -8.47 -51.17 42.39
C ALA A 8 -7.54 -50.12 41.74
N THR A 9 -7.66 -49.91 40.41
CA THR A 9 -8.46 -48.81 39.82
C THR A 9 -8.17 -48.72 38.31
N GLN A 10 -9.22 -48.43 37.55
CA GLN A 10 -9.21 -48.08 36.12
C GLN A 10 -8.27 -46.88 35.84
N SER A 11 -7.60 -46.85 34.69
CA SER A 11 -7.11 -45.59 34.13
C SER A 11 -7.49 -45.47 32.64
N ARG A 12 -8.46 -44.59 32.38
CA ARG A 12 -8.68 -43.92 31.09
C ARG A 12 -7.38 -43.26 30.63
N GLY A 13 -6.91 -43.62 29.44
CA GLY A 13 -5.88 -42.88 28.72
C GLY A 13 -6.51 -42.16 27.54
N SER A 14 -6.89 -40.89 27.74
CA SER A 14 -7.27 -39.96 26.68
C SER A 14 -6.03 -39.61 25.85
N GLY A 15 -5.91 -40.19 24.66
CA GLY A 15 -4.89 -39.81 23.68
C GLY A 15 -5.32 -38.56 22.91
N ALA A 16 -5.00 -37.38 23.44
CA ALA A 16 -5.17 -36.11 22.75
C ALA A 16 -4.37 -36.13 21.43
N SER A 17 -5.10 -35.93 20.32
CA SER A 17 -4.51 -35.77 18.99
C SER A 17 -3.65 -34.50 19.01
N ARG A 18 -2.33 -34.67 19.05
CA ARG A 18 -1.39 -33.55 18.90
C ARG A 18 -1.58 -33.01 17.48
N MET A 19 -2.26 -31.87 17.36
CA MET A 19 -2.20 -31.09 16.14
C MET A 19 -0.74 -30.72 15.95
N VAL A 20 -0.09 -31.32 14.95
CA VAL A 20 1.19 -30.83 14.45
C VAL A 20 0.88 -29.44 13.92
N GLU A 21 1.26 -28.43 14.68
CA GLU A 21 1.29 -27.06 14.20
C GLU A 21 2.20 -27.07 12.98
N ARG A 22 1.57 -26.97 11.82
CA ARG A 22 2.27 -26.91 10.54
C ARG A 22 2.90 -25.53 10.53
N HIS A 23 4.06 -25.41 11.16
CA HIS A 23 4.95 -24.28 11.03
C HIS A 23 5.12 -24.07 9.53
N LEU A 24 4.45 -23.04 9.01
CA LEU A 24 4.68 -22.50 7.69
C LEU A 24 6.08 -21.87 7.76
N GLU A 25 7.10 -22.72 7.66
CA GLU A 25 8.45 -22.25 7.41
C GLU A 25 8.38 -21.36 6.16
N PRO A 26 8.78 -20.08 6.25
CA PRO A 26 8.81 -19.21 5.10
C PRO A 26 9.66 -19.89 4.04
N SER A 27 9.04 -20.24 2.91
CA SER A 27 9.63 -21.07 1.84
C SER A 27 10.76 -20.35 1.09
N SER A 28 11.26 -19.27 1.66
CA SER A 28 12.15 -18.38 0.99
C SER A 28 13.13 -17.71 1.96
N MET A 29 14.40 -17.84 1.59
CA MET A 29 15.53 -17.15 2.22
C MET A 29 15.38 -15.61 2.17
N TRP A 30 14.39 -15.07 1.44
CA TRP A 30 14.12 -13.63 1.34
C TRP A 30 13.17 -13.09 2.41
N GLU A 31 12.47 -13.93 3.17
CA GLU A 31 11.50 -13.50 4.20
C GLU A 31 12.14 -13.10 5.54
N LEU A 32 13.38 -13.50 5.81
CA LEU A 32 14.06 -13.23 7.08
C LEU A 32 15.02 -12.02 7.03
N GLN A 33 15.27 -11.45 5.85
CA GLN A 33 16.13 -10.28 5.71
C GLN A 33 15.27 -9.01 5.69
N PRO A 34 15.45 -8.08 6.65
CA PRO A 34 14.75 -6.81 6.63
C PRO A 34 15.07 -6.07 5.31
N TYR A 35 14.04 -5.54 4.66
CA TYR A 35 14.20 -4.77 3.44
C TYR A 35 15.14 -3.58 3.69
N PRO A 36 16.12 -3.31 2.81
CA PRO A 36 16.90 -2.09 2.91
C PRO A 36 15.95 -0.89 2.78
N LEU A 37 16.15 0.14 3.59
CA LEU A 37 15.30 1.32 3.59
C LEU A 37 15.84 2.40 2.64
N GLY A 38 14.92 3.18 2.07
CA GLY A 38 15.23 4.41 1.36
C GLY A 38 15.94 5.41 2.28
N LYS A 39 16.87 6.18 1.72
CA LYS A 39 17.63 7.19 2.45
C LYS A 39 16.79 8.40 2.82
N GLU A 40 15.86 8.81 1.97
CA GLU A 40 15.10 10.04 2.18
C GLU A 40 13.78 9.79 2.91
N THR A 41 13.08 8.73 2.53
CA THR A 41 11.72 8.42 3.02
C THR A 41 11.68 7.33 4.08
N GLY A 42 12.77 6.56 4.24
CA GLY A 42 12.81 5.40 5.15
C GLY A 42 11.94 4.23 4.68
N LEU A 43 11.39 4.27 3.47
CA LEU A 43 10.50 3.21 2.99
C LEU A 43 11.27 1.96 2.54
N PRO A 44 10.75 0.76 2.78
CA PRO A 44 11.40 -0.47 2.37
C PRO A 44 11.57 -0.54 0.86
N LEU A 45 12.75 -0.90 0.39
CA LEU A 45 13.08 -1.10 -1.03
C LEU A 45 12.87 -2.58 -1.38
N ILE A 46 11.62 -2.90 -1.70
CA ILE A 46 11.16 -4.26 -1.99
C ILE A 46 11.68 -4.73 -3.35
N PRO A 47 11.69 -6.05 -3.62
CA PRO A 47 11.81 -6.57 -4.98
C PRO A 47 10.78 -5.90 -5.89
N CYS A 48 11.19 -5.50 -7.09
CA CYS A 48 10.30 -4.88 -8.06
C CYS A 48 9.13 -5.82 -8.36
N PRO A 49 7.87 -5.40 -8.14
CA PRO A 49 6.71 -6.28 -8.33
C PRO A 49 6.50 -6.67 -9.80
N ASP A 50 6.92 -5.80 -10.73
CA ASP A 50 6.74 -6.06 -12.16
C ASP A 50 7.75 -7.08 -12.72
N CYS A 51 9.01 -7.01 -12.27
CA CYS A 51 10.07 -7.83 -12.87
C CYS A 51 10.69 -8.86 -11.93
N GLY A 52 10.51 -8.73 -10.61
CA GLY A 52 11.05 -9.63 -9.57
C GLY A 52 12.57 -9.72 -9.47
N MET A 53 13.31 -9.13 -10.43
CA MET A 53 14.73 -9.39 -10.64
C MET A 53 15.66 -8.33 -10.02
N ALA A 54 15.12 -7.19 -9.60
CA ALA A 54 15.88 -6.14 -8.94
C ALA A 54 15.03 -5.47 -7.87
N ARG A 55 15.66 -4.91 -6.84
CA ARG A 55 14.96 -4.07 -5.86
C ARG A 55 14.66 -2.71 -6.47
N VAL A 56 13.54 -2.12 -6.05
CA VAL A 56 13.19 -0.76 -6.42
C VAL A 56 14.20 0.22 -5.82
N ILE A 57 14.41 1.34 -6.50
CA ILE A 57 15.31 2.40 -6.05
C ILE A 57 14.54 3.68 -5.78
N GLU A 58 14.92 4.37 -4.70
CA GLU A 58 14.43 5.69 -4.34
C GLU A 58 15.23 6.78 -5.07
N ARG A 59 14.53 7.78 -5.62
CA ARG A 59 15.12 8.93 -6.30
C ARG A 59 14.28 10.18 -6.04
N ARG A 60 14.95 11.33 -6.10
CA ARG A 60 14.33 12.66 -6.07
C ARG A 60 14.34 13.27 -7.46
N SER A 61 13.23 13.91 -7.85
CA SER A 61 13.18 14.69 -9.07
C SER A 61 14.01 15.97 -8.91
N GLY A 62 15.08 16.10 -9.69
CA GLY A 62 15.98 17.26 -9.66
C GLY A 62 15.67 18.33 -10.71
N LYS A 63 14.49 18.29 -11.35
CA LYS A 63 14.14 19.23 -12.42
C LYS A 63 13.18 20.31 -11.90
N ASP A 64 13.75 21.48 -11.64
CA ASP A 64 13.12 22.67 -11.02
C ASP A 64 11.95 23.23 -11.84
N THR A 65 11.90 22.93 -13.14
CA THR A 65 10.88 23.43 -14.06
C THR A 65 9.63 22.55 -14.15
N THR A 66 9.52 21.52 -13.32
CA THR A 66 8.39 20.58 -13.36
C THR A 66 7.57 20.67 -12.08
N GLU A 67 6.26 20.46 -12.16
CA GLU A 67 5.37 20.35 -10.97
C GLU A 67 5.79 19.22 -10.01
N ASN A 68 6.65 18.32 -10.49
CA ASN A 68 7.23 17.23 -9.75
C ASN A 68 8.57 17.56 -9.11
N TYR A 69 9.00 18.83 -9.11
CA TYR A 69 10.27 19.24 -8.50
C TYR A 69 10.35 18.78 -7.04
N LEU A 70 11.50 18.23 -6.66
CA LEU A 70 11.81 17.67 -5.33
C LEU A 70 10.92 16.52 -4.87
N ARG A 71 9.96 16.05 -5.67
CA ARG A 71 9.16 14.87 -5.31
C ARG A 71 10.02 13.62 -5.34
N VAL A 72 9.83 12.78 -4.33
CA VAL A 72 10.45 11.46 -4.25
C VAL A 72 9.62 10.44 -5.03
N PHE A 73 10.30 9.59 -5.78
CA PHE A 73 9.71 8.52 -6.56
C PHE A 73 10.55 7.24 -6.46
N PHE A 74 9.87 6.13 -6.69
CA PHE A 74 10.44 4.79 -6.69
C PHE A 74 10.34 4.22 -8.09
N LYS A 75 11.44 3.62 -8.58
CA LYS A 75 11.43 2.97 -9.90
C LYS A 75 12.25 1.70 -9.91
N CYS A 76 12.03 0.88 -10.94
CA CYS A 76 12.92 -0.24 -11.21
C CYS A 76 14.23 0.27 -11.84
N PRO A 77 15.40 -0.19 -11.35
CA PRO A 77 16.68 0.13 -11.99
C PRO A 77 16.82 -0.50 -13.37
N ARG A 78 16.04 -1.55 -13.68
CA ARG A 78 16.01 -2.23 -14.99
C ARG A 78 15.07 -1.57 -16.00
N ASN A 79 14.83 -0.27 -15.88
CA ASN A 79 14.21 0.48 -16.96
C ASN A 79 15.25 0.82 -18.04
N SER A 80 15.88 -0.21 -18.61
CA SER A 80 16.92 -0.08 -19.64
C SER A 80 16.78 -1.19 -20.68
N PHE A 81 17.10 -0.87 -21.94
CA PHE A 81 17.08 -1.85 -23.03
C PHE A 81 18.05 -3.02 -22.75
N PRO A 82 17.72 -4.27 -23.15
CA PRO A 82 16.60 -4.69 -23.98
C PRO A 82 15.29 -5.00 -23.21
N LYS A 83 15.31 -5.06 -21.88
CA LYS A 83 14.13 -5.35 -21.04
C LYS A 83 13.75 -4.10 -20.24
N LEU A 84 12.85 -3.29 -20.77
CA LEU A 84 12.35 -2.07 -20.13
C LEU A 84 11.29 -2.43 -19.08
N CYS A 85 11.68 -2.49 -17.81
CA CYS A 85 10.72 -2.58 -16.71
C CYS A 85 10.11 -1.19 -16.44
N GLY A 86 8.80 -1.07 -16.62
CA GLY A 86 8.04 0.18 -16.47
C GLY A 86 7.68 0.58 -15.04
N PHE A 87 8.12 -0.19 -14.02
CA PHE A 87 7.76 0.10 -12.63
C PHE A 87 8.22 1.50 -12.22
N TYR A 88 7.24 2.34 -11.89
CA TYR A 88 7.43 3.71 -11.45
C TYR A 88 6.24 4.12 -10.57
N ASN A 89 6.49 4.65 -9.38
CA ASN A 89 5.47 5.19 -8.48
C ASN A 89 6.01 6.40 -7.73
N PHE A 90 5.20 7.44 -7.54
CA PHE A 90 5.54 8.48 -6.56
C PHE A 90 5.43 7.94 -5.14
N GLN A 91 6.10 8.60 -4.18
CA GLN A 91 6.17 8.14 -2.79
C GLN A 91 4.83 7.70 -2.18
N ARG A 92 3.74 8.48 -2.37
CA ARG A 92 2.40 8.11 -1.85
C ARG A 92 1.87 6.83 -2.48
N GLN A 93 1.91 6.72 -3.81
CA GLN A 93 1.46 5.51 -4.52
C GLN A 93 2.29 4.28 -4.15
N TYR A 94 3.57 4.49 -3.87
CA TYR A 94 4.44 3.42 -3.40
C TYR A 94 4.09 2.99 -1.97
N LEU A 95 3.76 3.93 -1.09
CA LEU A 95 3.24 3.63 0.26
C LEU A 95 1.96 2.81 0.22
N ASP A 96 1.00 3.18 -0.63
CA ASP A 96 -0.27 2.45 -0.78
C ASP A 96 -0.01 1.00 -1.22
N LYS A 97 0.94 0.80 -2.15
CA LYS A 97 1.38 -0.55 -2.56
C LYS A 97 2.04 -1.33 -1.44
N LEU A 98 2.83 -0.70 -0.59
CA LEU A 98 3.45 -1.38 0.55
C LEU A 98 2.42 -1.80 1.59
N GLU A 99 1.38 -1.00 1.79
CA GLU A 99 0.23 -1.33 2.64
C GLU A 99 -0.57 -2.50 2.05
N GLU A 100 -0.86 -2.46 0.76
CA GLU A 100 -1.55 -3.56 0.04
C GLU A 100 -0.80 -4.89 0.15
N LEU A 101 0.54 -4.84 0.10
CA LEU A 101 1.40 -6.03 0.27
C LEU A 101 1.57 -6.46 1.72
N GLY A 102 1.01 -5.73 2.69
CA GLY A 102 1.16 -6.01 4.12
C GLY A 102 2.58 -5.83 4.65
N ILE A 103 3.44 -5.12 3.91
CA ILE A 103 4.84 -4.88 4.29
C ILE A 103 4.94 -3.74 5.30
N VAL A 104 4.05 -2.75 5.19
CA VAL A 104 3.90 -1.67 6.16
C VAL A 104 2.46 -1.62 6.61
N ALA A 105 2.25 -1.36 7.90
CA ALA A 105 0.92 -1.06 8.43
C ALA A 105 0.81 0.46 8.58
N ILE A 106 -0.08 1.09 7.80
CA ILE A 106 -0.34 2.52 7.96
C ILE A 106 -1.39 2.67 9.06
N HIS A 107 -0.93 3.03 10.26
CA HIS A 107 -1.85 3.41 11.32
C HIS A 107 -2.44 4.79 10.99
N LYS A 108 -3.64 4.79 10.43
CA LYS A 108 -4.44 6.00 10.28
C LYS A 108 -4.92 6.37 11.68
N PHE A 109 -4.20 7.27 12.34
CA PHE A 109 -4.63 7.78 13.64
C PHE A 109 -6.05 8.36 13.51
N PRO A 110 -7.02 7.87 14.30
CA PRO A 110 -8.23 8.62 14.54
C PRO A 110 -7.80 9.94 15.16
N LEU A 111 -8.15 11.07 14.53
CA LEU A 111 -7.94 12.37 15.16
C LEU A 111 -8.69 12.38 16.50
N ALA A 112 -7.90 12.44 17.57
CA ALA A 112 -8.26 12.54 18.98
C ALA A 112 -9.13 11.40 19.55
N VAL A 113 -8.46 10.50 20.30
CA VAL A 113 -9.08 9.87 21.47
C VAL A 113 -9.23 10.98 22.51
N ASP A 114 -10.48 11.33 22.86
CA ASP A 114 -10.80 12.10 24.07
C ASP A 114 -10.16 11.41 25.28
N ILE A 115 -9.07 11.98 25.78
CA ILE A 115 -8.56 11.68 27.12
C ILE A 115 -9.16 12.75 28.02
N GLY A 116 -10.03 12.35 28.95
CA GLY A 116 -10.39 13.17 30.09
C GLY A 116 -11.82 12.95 30.57
N ASP A 117 -12.03 11.91 31.37
CA ASP A 117 -13.13 11.92 32.35
C ASP A 117 -12.67 12.77 33.55
N GLU A 118 -13.54 13.74 33.91
CA GLU A 118 -13.68 14.44 35.19
C GLU A 118 -12.56 15.36 35.71
N ALA A 119 -12.72 16.69 35.51
CA ALA A 119 -13.14 17.63 36.57
C ALA A 119 -12.76 19.10 36.25
N GLU A 120 -13.82 19.92 36.12
CA GLU A 120 -13.95 21.36 36.43
C GLU A 120 -12.95 22.42 35.91
N GLU A 121 -13.58 23.43 35.29
CA GLU A 121 -13.38 24.88 35.48
C GLU A 121 -12.45 25.66 34.52
N VAL A 122 -13.14 26.41 33.64
CA VAL A 122 -13.00 27.87 33.35
C VAL A 122 -12.36 28.31 32.01
N ALA A 123 -13.25 28.92 31.22
CA ALA A 123 -13.07 29.98 30.20
C ALA A 123 -12.38 29.60 28.88
N ASP A 124 -12.76 30.09 27.69
CA ASP A 124 -13.51 31.29 27.32
C ASP A 124 -14.19 31.15 25.94
N ALA A 125 -15.27 31.91 25.77
CA ALA A 125 -15.94 32.39 24.57
C ALA A 125 -15.89 31.63 23.21
N SER A 126 -17.11 31.28 22.79
CA SER A 126 -17.74 31.72 21.53
C SER A 126 -17.05 31.39 20.21
N SER A 127 -17.69 30.48 19.46
CA SER A 127 -18.16 30.70 18.08
C SER A 127 -18.32 29.31 17.47
N GLY A 128 -19.51 28.74 17.50
CA GLY A 128 -20.44 29.03 16.41
C GLY A 128 -20.13 28.14 15.21
N ARG A 129 -20.64 26.92 15.25
CA ARG A 129 -21.30 26.26 14.10
C ARG A 129 -20.55 26.30 12.76
N MET A 130 -19.85 25.22 12.40
CA MET A 130 -19.80 24.67 11.03
C MET A 130 -18.86 23.45 10.94
N VAL A 131 -19.33 22.25 11.27
CA VAL A 131 -18.61 21.00 10.93
C VAL A 131 -19.60 19.92 10.50
N MET A 132 -20.28 20.14 9.38
CA MET A 132 -20.97 19.05 8.67
C MET A 132 -20.59 18.92 7.18
N ASN A 133 -19.63 19.71 6.69
CA ASN A 133 -19.34 19.75 5.25
C ASN A 133 -17.99 19.15 4.79
N MET A 134 -17.07 18.75 5.69
CA MET A 134 -15.77 18.22 5.25
C MET A 134 -15.81 16.72 4.85
N ARG A 135 -16.60 15.88 5.53
CA ARG A 135 -16.70 14.43 5.21
C ARG A 135 -17.37 14.12 3.88
N ALA A 136 -18.36 14.92 3.47
CA ALA A 136 -19.00 14.76 2.17
C ALA A 136 -18.10 15.26 1.02
N GLY A 137 -17.12 16.13 1.31
CA GLY A 137 -16.21 16.70 0.33
C GLY A 137 -15.14 15.72 -0.15
N GLU A 138 -14.47 15.01 0.77
CA GLU A 138 -13.33 14.14 0.41
C GLU A 138 -13.76 12.92 -0.41
N LEU A 139 -14.85 12.24 -0.04
CA LEU A 139 -15.41 11.14 -0.85
C LEU A 139 -15.94 11.62 -2.22
N GLN A 140 -16.44 12.86 -2.31
CA GLN A 140 -16.84 13.45 -3.58
C GLN A 140 -15.65 13.87 -4.44
N ILE A 141 -14.50 14.18 -3.85
CA ILE A 141 -13.27 14.54 -4.58
C ILE A 141 -12.65 13.28 -5.19
N GLU A 142 -12.54 12.18 -4.44
CA GLU A 142 -12.03 10.90 -4.96
C GLU A 142 -12.89 10.37 -6.11
N ALA A 143 -14.21 10.32 -5.94
CA ALA A 143 -15.12 9.86 -6.99
C ALA A 143 -15.09 10.75 -8.25
N LYS A 144 -14.88 12.07 -8.08
CA LYS A 144 -14.74 13.00 -9.22
C LYS A 144 -13.40 12.82 -9.92
N VAL A 145 -12.31 12.58 -9.20
CA VAL A 145 -10.97 12.41 -9.78
C VAL A 145 -10.89 11.14 -10.63
N ASP A 146 -11.47 10.03 -10.19
CA ASP A 146 -11.50 8.78 -10.97
C ASP A 146 -12.39 8.90 -12.21
N ASN A 147 -13.53 9.58 -12.07
CA ASN A 147 -14.42 9.85 -13.19
C ASN A 147 -13.77 10.77 -14.23
N LEU A 148 -12.94 11.74 -13.79
CA LEU A 148 -12.16 12.58 -14.69
C LEU A 148 -11.00 11.82 -15.35
N ALA A 149 -10.26 10.98 -14.61
CA ALA A 149 -9.13 10.22 -15.14
C ALA A 149 -9.58 9.26 -16.26
N CYS A 150 -10.69 8.55 -16.04
CA CYS A 150 -11.27 7.66 -17.05
C CYS A 150 -11.80 8.43 -18.27
N LYS A 151 -12.43 9.61 -18.05
CA LYS A 151 -12.89 10.48 -19.14
C LYS A 151 -11.75 11.04 -19.98
N PHE A 152 -10.65 11.48 -19.37
CA PHE A 152 -9.48 11.97 -20.10
C PHE A 152 -8.81 10.86 -20.89
N ASN A 153 -8.69 9.65 -20.34
CA ASN A 153 -8.11 8.51 -21.07
C ASN A 153 -8.97 8.10 -22.29
N LEU A 154 -10.30 8.05 -22.11
CA LEU A 154 -11.23 7.73 -23.21
C LEU A 154 -11.21 8.82 -24.30
N LEU A 155 -11.26 10.09 -23.91
CA LEU A 155 -11.25 11.22 -24.83
C LEU A 155 -9.94 11.26 -25.63
N MET A 156 -8.80 11.07 -24.97
CA MET A 156 -7.51 10.99 -25.64
C MET A 156 -7.43 9.81 -26.61
N SER A 157 -7.96 8.64 -26.23
CA SER A 157 -8.00 7.46 -27.10
C SER A 157 -8.83 7.72 -28.38
N VAL A 158 -10.01 8.34 -28.24
CA VAL A 158 -10.88 8.68 -29.38
C VAL A 158 -10.23 9.73 -30.29
N LEU A 159 -9.56 10.74 -29.73
CA LEU A 159 -8.86 11.77 -30.51
C LEU A 159 -7.69 11.18 -31.30
N VAL A 160 -6.88 10.30 -30.70
CA VAL A 160 -5.75 9.65 -31.38
C VAL A 160 -6.23 8.76 -32.53
N VAL A 161 -7.25 7.93 -32.28
CA VAL A 161 -7.82 7.05 -33.32
C VAL A 161 -8.49 7.87 -34.42
N GLY A 162 -9.25 8.90 -34.06
CA GLY A 162 -9.93 9.79 -35.02
C GLY A 162 -8.94 10.55 -35.91
N LEU A 163 -7.93 11.18 -35.31
CA LEU A 163 -6.86 11.88 -36.05
C LEU A 163 -6.07 10.90 -36.92
N GLY A 164 -5.76 9.71 -36.42
CA GLY A 164 -5.12 8.65 -37.19
C GLY A 164 -5.93 8.24 -38.42
N CYS A 165 -7.22 7.98 -38.25
CA CYS A 165 -8.13 7.63 -39.36
C CYS A 165 -8.24 8.75 -40.41
N VAL A 166 -8.33 10.01 -39.98
CA VAL A 166 -8.39 11.15 -40.90
C VAL A 166 -7.09 11.30 -41.68
N LEU A 167 -5.95 11.19 -41.00
CA LEU A 167 -4.63 11.25 -41.66
C LEU A 167 -4.45 10.10 -42.65
N MET A 168 -4.85 8.87 -42.29
CA MET A 168 -4.81 7.72 -43.21
C MET A 168 -5.73 7.90 -44.41
N TYR A 169 -6.93 8.44 -44.20
CA TYR A 169 -7.91 8.69 -45.26
C TYR A 169 -7.48 9.79 -46.24
N VAL A 170 -6.83 10.84 -45.73
CA VAL A 170 -6.28 11.93 -46.55
C VAL A 170 -5.04 11.46 -47.31
N ALA A 171 -4.15 10.69 -46.67
CA ALA A 171 -2.94 10.15 -47.31
C ALA A 171 -3.24 9.07 -48.36
N GLY A 172 -4.32 8.29 -48.19
CA GLY A 172 -4.75 7.29 -49.17
C GLY A 172 -5.56 7.84 -50.35
N ARG A 173 -5.82 9.15 -50.39
CA ARG A 173 -6.53 9.84 -51.48
C ARG A 173 -5.64 10.69 -52.38
N GLN A 174 -4.34 10.82 -52.06
CA GLN A 174 -3.32 11.37 -52.95
C GLN A 174 -2.66 10.25 -53.75
#